data_AF-A0A4Q0MDR2-F1
#
_entry.id   AF-A0A4Q0MDR2-F1
#
_cell.length_a   1.000
_cell.length_b   1.000
_cell.length_c   1.000
_cell.angle_alpha   90.00
_cell.angle_beta   90.00
_cell.angle_gamma   90.00
#
_symmetry.space_group_name_H-M   'P 1'
#
loop_
_entity.id
_entity.type
_entity.pdbx_description
1 polymer ?
#
loop_
_entity_poly.entity_id
_entity_poly.type
_entity_poly.pdbx_seq_one_letter_code
_entity_poly.pdbx_strand_id
1 'polypeptide(L)'
;MELNKNNGNWEKDAPALAAVERTNPFTVPLNYFENMQDQLQSRMAITESSWDGGNTPFTVPEGYFDTLGDRIMSAVKAESFKEEMSENGFSVPHNYFVNLEESIIKKAEALNAAPSKTVRRLVPAWMKYAAAACITTVTGSVIFFSQQNNTLESKLSKIPENDIVTYLQAYSDTGDFPVIVENLEKNIVATETGASLSDREIEQYLESTL
;
A
#
# COMPACT_ATOMS: atom_id res chain seq x y z
N MET A 1 -4.10 53.74 47.71
CA MET A 1 -4.00 52.43 48.37
C MET A 1 -5.08 52.40 49.42
N GLU A 2 -6.27 51.93 49.07
CA GLU A 2 -7.39 51.87 50.01
C GLU A 2 -7.16 50.69 50.96
N LEU A 3 -7.00 50.99 52.23
CA LEU A 3 -6.90 49.98 53.28
C LEU A 3 -8.24 49.27 53.37
N ASN A 4 -8.27 47.99 53.02
CA ASN A 4 -9.39 47.10 53.26
C ASN A 4 -9.73 47.15 54.76
N LYS A 5 -10.81 47.85 55.10
CA LYS A 5 -11.33 47.92 56.46
C LYS A 5 -11.98 46.57 56.75
N ASN A 6 -11.18 45.64 57.26
CA ASN A 6 -11.69 44.43 57.87
C ASN A 6 -12.82 44.80 58.84
N ASN A 7 -14.00 44.23 58.62
CA ASN A 7 -15.14 44.27 59.51
C ASN A 7 -14.86 43.42 60.78
N GLY A 8 -13.79 43.75 61.49
CA GLY A 8 -13.38 43.09 62.73
C GLY A 8 -13.79 43.94 63.91
N ASN A 9 -14.65 43.41 64.77
CA ASN A 9 -15.05 44.06 66.01
C ASN A 9 -13.97 43.87 67.08
N TRP A 10 -12.78 44.42 66.80
CA TRP A 10 -11.57 44.24 67.60
C TRP A 10 -11.75 44.63 69.07
N GLU A 11 -12.64 45.58 69.38
CA GLU A 11 -12.94 46.00 70.74
C GLU A 11 -13.68 44.91 71.54
N LYS A 12 -14.52 44.10 70.88
CA LYS A 12 -15.15 42.92 71.49
C LYS A 12 -14.24 41.71 71.53
N ASP A 13 -13.35 41.57 70.55
CA ASP A 13 -12.46 40.41 70.43
C ASP A 13 -11.19 40.56 71.29
N ALA A 14 -10.77 41.79 71.63
CA ALA A 14 -9.55 42.06 72.38
C ALA A 14 -9.48 41.42 73.78
N PRO A 15 -10.54 41.47 74.63
CA PRO A 15 -10.51 40.81 75.93
C PRO A 15 -10.38 39.29 75.82
N ALA A 16 -11.04 38.69 74.81
CA ALA A 16 -10.97 37.26 74.54
C ALA A 16 -9.56 36.86 74.09
N LEU A 17 -8.94 37.62 73.18
CA LEU A 17 -7.56 37.39 72.73
C LEU A 17 -6.52 37.63 73.84
N ALA A 18 -6.76 38.58 74.75
CA ALA A 18 -5.89 38.81 75.90
C ALA A 18 -5.97 37.69 76.95
N ALA A 19 -7.09 36.97 76.99
CA ALA A 19 -7.29 35.80 77.87
C ALA A 19 -6.69 34.50 77.32
N VAL A 20 -6.33 34.46 76.02
CA VAL A 20 -5.64 33.30 75.43
C VAL A 20 -4.20 33.27 75.93
N GLU A 21 -3.74 32.10 76.37
CA GLU A 21 -2.35 31.91 76.75
C GLU A 21 -1.42 32.20 75.57
N ARG A 22 -0.28 32.85 75.83
CA ARG A 22 0.73 33.18 74.81
C ARG A 22 1.55 31.94 74.41
N THR A 23 0.88 30.86 74.10
CA THR A 23 1.46 29.61 73.62
C THR A 23 1.08 29.43 72.16
N ASN A 24 1.93 28.76 71.39
CA ASN A 24 1.63 28.49 69.99
C ASN A 24 0.69 27.27 69.92
N PRO A 25 -0.58 27.42 69.51
CA PRO A 25 -1.52 26.30 69.44
C PRO A 25 -1.34 25.46 68.17
N PHE A 26 -0.50 25.88 67.23
CA PHE A 26 -0.30 25.20 65.96
C PHE A 26 0.78 24.11 66.10
N THR A 27 0.40 22.89 65.76
CA THR A 27 1.33 21.77 65.61
C THR A 27 1.52 21.46 64.13
N VAL A 28 2.76 21.15 63.75
CA VAL A 28 3.05 20.63 62.41
C VAL A 28 3.27 19.12 62.49
N PRO A 29 2.98 18.37 61.43
CA PRO A 29 3.29 16.96 61.35
C PRO A 29 4.78 16.67 61.58
N LEU A 30 5.09 15.47 62.06
CA LEU A 30 6.47 15.00 62.17
C LEU A 30 7.16 15.08 60.80
N ASN A 31 8.39 15.63 60.77
CA ASN A 31 9.19 15.86 59.57
C ASN A 31 8.59 16.86 58.55
N TYR A 32 7.64 17.72 58.96
CA TYR A 32 7.08 18.76 58.07
C TYR A 32 8.17 19.66 57.48
N PHE A 33 9.03 20.24 58.33
CA PHE A 33 10.09 21.15 57.88
C PHE A 33 11.25 20.42 57.21
N GLU A 34 11.60 19.22 57.67
CA GLU A 34 12.64 18.37 57.06
C GLU A 34 12.29 18.05 55.60
N ASN A 35 11.03 17.64 55.34
CA ASN A 35 10.57 17.31 53.99
C ASN A 35 10.22 18.55 53.15
N MET A 36 9.99 19.71 53.79
CA MET A 36 9.60 20.94 53.09
C MET A 36 10.66 21.37 52.08
N GLN A 37 11.94 21.24 52.43
CA GLN A 37 13.04 21.62 51.55
C GLN A 37 13.04 20.79 50.27
N ASP A 38 12.92 19.48 50.37
CA ASP A 38 12.87 18.57 49.22
C ASP A 38 11.60 18.78 48.39
N GLN A 39 10.47 19.05 49.03
CA GLN A 39 9.21 19.37 48.36
C GLN A 39 9.28 20.69 47.59
N LEU A 40 9.95 21.70 48.14
CA LEU A 40 10.14 22.98 47.43
C LEU A 40 11.11 22.82 46.27
N GLN A 41 12.23 22.12 46.47
CA GLN A 41 13.21 21.88 45.41
C GLN A 41 12.62 21.07 44.25
N SER A 42 11.86 20.02 44.52
CA SER A 42 11.18 19.25 43.47
C SER A 42 10.17 20.10 42.70
N ARG A 43 9.38 20.94 43.38
CA ARG A 43 8.45 21.87 42.72
C ARG A 43 9.17 22.94 41.89
N MET A 44 10.27 23.50 42.40
CA MET A 44 11.09 24.46 41.67
C MET A 44 11.69 23.83 40.42
N ALA A 45 12.27 22.63 40.52
CA ALA A 45 12.81 21.90 39.37
C ALA A 45 11.76 21.60 38.30
N ILE A 46 10.55 21.16 38.71
CA ILE A 46 9.43 20.94 37.79
C ILE A 46 9.01 22.27 37.15
N THR A 47 8.92 23.35 37.92
CA THR A 47 8.52 24.68 37.44
C THR A 47 9.54 25.26 36.47
N GLU A 48 10.83 25.17 36.77
CA GLU A 48 11.94 25.59 35.89
C GLU A 48 11.96 24.77 34.59
N SER A 49 11.74 23.45 34.68
CA SER A 49 11.64 22.60 33.48
C SER A 49 10.39 22.87 32.63
N SER A 50 9.32 23.37 33.25
CA SER A 50 8.04 23.70 32.58
C SER A 50 8.00 25.15 32.08
N TRP A 51 8.98 25.97 32.48
CA TRP A 51 9.20 27.34 32.03
C TRP A 51 10.30 27.36 30.94
N ASP A 52 10.24 26.45 29.99
CA ASP A 52 10.73 26.78 28.64
C ASP A 52 9.67 27.74 28.08
N GLY A 53 10.03 29.02 27.95
CA GLY A 53 9.17 30.19 27.75
C GLY A 53 8.30 30.20 26.48
N GLY A 54 7.45 29.18 26.30
CA GLY A 54 6.59 29.00 25.16
C GLY A 54 5.57 27.86 25.26
N ASN A 55 5.70 26.90 26.19
CA ASN A 55 4.80 25.73 26.23
C ASN A 55 4.08 25.55 27.58
N THR A 56 3.36 26.58 28.01
CA THR A 56 2.33 26.38 29.03
C THR A 56 1.21 25.52 28.44
N PRO A 57 0.73 24.47 29.13
CA PRO A 57 -0.36 23.61 28.62
C PRO A 57 -1.71 24.33 28.48
N PHE A 58 -1.77 25.60 28.90
CA PHE A 58 -2.93 26.47 28.81
C PHE A 58 -2.70 27.56 27.77
N THR A 59 -2.66 27.18 26.49
CA THR A 59 -2.70 28.13 25.38
C THR A 59 -4.15 28.41 24.99
N VAL A 60 -4.50 29.69 24.89
CA VAL A 60 -5.79 30.11 24.35
C VAL A 60 -5.74 29.93 22.83
N PRO A 61 -6.75 29.30 22.20
CA PRO A 61 -6.80 29.17 20.75
C PRO A 61 -6.76 30.52 20.04
N GLU A 62 -6.12 30.54 18.87
CA GLU A 62 -6.14 31.72 17.98
C GLU A 62 -7.59 32.15 17.69
N GLY A 63 -7.86 33.46 17.76
CA GLY A 63 -9.19 34.02 17.52
C GLY A 63 -10.24 33.77 18.63
N TYR A 64 -9.85 33.23 19.78
CA TYR A 64 -10.77 33.04 20.92
C TYR A 64 -11.46 34.35 21.30
N PHE A 65 -10.68 35.42 21.51
CA PHE A 65 -11.21 36.72 21.92
C PHE A 65 -11.96 37.45 20.81
N ASP A 66 -11.59 37.22 19.54
CA ASP A 66 -12.28 37.80 18.39
C ASP A 66 -13.74 37.31 18.30
N THR A 67 -13.99 36.04 18.66
CA THR A 67 -15.33 35.44 18.62
C THR A 67 -16.04 35.42 19.98
N LEU A 68 -15.34 35.73 21.08
CA LEU A 68 -15.90 35.60 22.43
C LEU A 68 -17.12 36.49 22.64
N GLY A 69 -17.06 37.75 22.20
CA GLY A 69 -18.18 38.70 22.34
C GLY A 69 -19.44 38.23 21.63
N ASP A 70 -19.30 37.78 20.38
CA ASP A 70 -20.40 37.24 19.59
C ASP A 70 -20.99 35.97 20.21
N ARG A 71 -20.13 35.09 20.73
CA ARG A 71 -20.56 33.86 21.42
C ARG A 71 -21.36 34.17 22.67
N ILE A 72 -20.89 35.09 23.50
CA ILE A 72 -21.63 35.53 24.70
C ILE A 72 -22.98 36.14 24.31
N MET A 73 -22.99 37.07 23.34
CA MET A 73 -24.22 37.71 22.88
C MET A 73 -25.21 36.69 22.30
N SER A 74 -24.73 35.71 21.53
CA SER A 74 -25.56 34.65 20.98
C SER A 74 -26.17 33.76 22.06
N ALA A 75 -25.41 33.43 23.12
CA ALA A 75 -25.87 32.63 24.24
C ALA A 75 -26.96 33.36 25.04
N VAL A 76 -26.74 34.66 25.33
CA VAL A 76 -27.73 35.49 26.02
C VAL A 76 -29.03 35.60 25.23
N LYS A 77 -28.95 35.83 23.91
CA LYS A 77 -30.14 35.87 23.04
C LYS A 77 -30.86 34.51 22.99
N ALA A 78 -30.12 33.41 22.91
CA ALA A 78 -30.72 32.08 22.90
C ALA A 78 -31.47 31.78 24.21
N GLU A 79 -30.95 32.27 25.34
CA GLU A 79 -31.60 32.15 26.64
C GLU A 79 -32.87 33.02 26.73
N SER A 80 -32.84 34.27 26.23
CA SER A 80 -34.04 35.12 26.20
C SER A 80 -35.17 34.54 25.35
N PHE A 81 -34.85 33.93 24.19
CA PHE A 81 -35.84 33.23 23.37
C PHE A 81 -36.48 32.04 24.09
N LYS A 82 -35.74 31.37 24.96
CA LYS A 82 -36.25 30.24 25.74
C LYS A 82 -37.23 30.70 26.83
N GLU A 83 -37.02 31.87 27.42
CA GLU A 83 -37.93 32.47 28.40
C GLU A 83 -39.19 33.05 27.74
N GLU A 84 -39.06 33.63 26.54
CA GLU A 84 -40.19 34.18 25.77
C GLU A 84 -41.08 33.08 25.16
N MET A 85 -40.55 31.90 24.85
CA MET A 85 -41.32 30.76 24.36
C MET A 85 -41.91 29.95 25.54
N SER A 86 -43.05 30.42 26.07
CA SER A 86 -43.81 29.74 27.15
C SER A 86 -44.42 28.37 26.76
N GLU A 87 -44.38 27.98 25.49
CA GLU A 87 -44.77 26.65 25.03
C GLU A 87 -43.73 26.19 24.01
N ASN A 88 -43.29 24.93 24.15
CA ASN A 88 -42.31 24.25 23.32
C ASN A 88 -42.35 24.76 21.86
N GLY A 89 -41.40 25.63 21.47
CA GLY A 89 -41.34 26.33 20.18
C GLY A 89 -41.20 25.43 18.95
N PHE A 90 -41.41 24.12 19.12
CA PHE A 90 -41.45 23.11 18.09
C PHE A 90 -42.90 22.65 17.89
N SER A 91 -43.69 23.50 17.22
CA SER A 91 -45.00 23.09 16.72
C SER A 91 -44.88 22.70 15.25
N VAL A 92 -45.44 21.55 14.90
CA VAL A 92 -45.54 21.14 13.50
C VAL A 92 -46.78 21.79 12.86
N PRO A 93 -46.72 22.17 11.57
CA PRO A 93 -47.90 22.62 10.86
C PRO A 93 -49.03 21.59 10.90
N HIS A 94 -50.28 22.07 10.82
CA HIS A 94 -51.43 21.19 10.72
C HIS A 94 -51.26 20.21 9.54
N ASN A 95 -51.55 18.92 9.78
CA ASN A 95 -51.39 17.82 8.82
C ASN A 95 -49.96 17.48 8.39
N TYR A 96 -48.91 17.94 9.09
CA TYR A 96 -47.52 17.53 8.81
C TYR A 96 -47.35 16.01 8.72
N PHE A 97 -47.83 15.28 9.73
CA PHE A 97 -47.68 13.82 9.79
C PHE A 97 -48.53 13.09 8.74
N VAL A 98 -49.71 13.62 8.41
CA VAL A 98 -50.59 13.07 7.36
C VAL A 98 -49.92 13.18 5.99
N ASN A 99 -49.39 14.36 5.66
CA ASN A 99 -48.68 14.58 4.40
C ASN A 99 -47.37 13.79 4.32
N LEU A 100 -46.67 13.66 5.46
CA LEU A 100 -45.45 12.87 5.56
C LEU A 100 -45.72 11.40 5.22
N GLU A 101 -46.74 10.79 5.82
CA GLU A 101 -47.13 9.41 5.55
C GLU A 101 -47.44 9.18 4.07
N GLU A 102 -48.28 10.04 3.47
CA GLU A 102 -48.62 9.96 2.05
C GLU A 102 -47.37 10.08 1.15
N SER A 103 -46.46 10.98 1.49
CA SER A 103 -45.21 11.18 0.73
C SER A 103 -44.28 9.97 0.79
N ILE A 104 -44.20 9.31 1.96
CA ILE A 104 -43.35 8.12 2.15
C ILE A 104 -43.91 6.96 1.33
N ILE A 105 -45.22 6.73 1.37
CA ILE A 105 -45.88 5.66 0.60
C ILE A 105 -45.65 5.87 -0.90
N LYS A 106 -45.94 7.08 -1.41
CA LYS A 106 -45.71 7.43 -2.83
C LYS A 106 -44.26 7.20 -3.25
N LYS A 107 -43.29 7.56 -2.41
CA LYS A 107 -41.87 7.40 -2.71
C LYS A 107 -41.43 5.94 -2.65
N ALA A 108 -41.96 5.15 -1.72
CA ALA A 108 -41.70 3.72 -1.62
C ALA A 108 -42.27 2.96 -2.84
N GLU A 109 -43.48 3.29 -3.28
CA GLU A 109 -44.08 2.72 -4.48
C GLU A 109 -43.31 3.11 -5.74
N ALA A 110 -42.89 4.36 -5.88
CA ALA A 110 -42.07 4.81 -7.00
C ALA A 110 -40.70 4.11 -7.07
N LEU A 111 -40.10 3.76 -5.92
CA LEU A 111 -38.85 2.99 -5.87
C LEU A 111 -39.07 1.53 -6.30
N ASN A 112 -40.22 0.93 -5.95
CA ASN A 112 -40.56 -0.44 -6.34
C ASN A 112 -41.06 -0.55 -7.79
N ALA A 113 -41.65 0.52 -8.34
CA ALA A 113 -42.12 0.60 -9.71
C ALA A 113 -41.02 1.02 -10.71
N ALA A 114 -39.88 1.52 -10.22
CA ALA A 114 -38.74 1.83 -11.08
C ALA A 114 -38.18 0.51 -11.66
N PRO A 115 -38.07 0.36 -12.99
CA PRO A 115 -37.45 -0.81 -13.57
C PRO A 115 -36.00 -0.88 -13.08
N SER A 116 -35.65 -2.02 -12.45
CA SER A 116 -34.27 -2.36 -12.08
C SER A 116 -33.34 -1.95 -13.22
N LYS A 117 -32.54 -0.90 -13.01
CA LYS A 117 -31.56 -0.45 -14.00
C LYS A 117 -30.62 -1.61 -14.25
N THR A 118 -30.87 -2.32 -15.34
CA THR A 118 -30.11 -3.49 -15.73
C THR A 118 -28.69 -3.01 -16.00
N VAL A 119 -27.75 -3.40 -15.14
CA VAL A 119 -26.35 -3.04 -15.29
C VAL A 119 -25.86 -3.69 -16.59
N ARG A 120 -25.55 -2.87 -17.60
CA ARG A 120 -25.09 -3.38 -18.90
C ARG A 120 -23.73 -4.02 -18.71
N ARG A 121 -23.64 -5.34 -18.89
CA ARG A 121 -22.38 -6.07 -18.85
C ARG A 121 -21.56 -5.69 -20.10
N LEU A 122 -20.52 -4.88 -19.91
CA LEU A 122 -19.68 -4.33 -20.99
C LEU A 122 -18.74 -5.38 -21.60
N VAL A 123 -18.47 -6.48 -20.91
CA VAL A 123 -17.59 -7.55 -21.39
C VAL A 123 -18.36 -8.85 -21.62
N PRO A 124 -18.42 -9.33 -22.88
CA PRO A 124 -19.12 -10.56 -23.22
C PRO A 124 -18.32 -11.79 -22.76
N ALA A 125 -19.01 -12.88 -22.41
CA ALA A 125 -18.40 -14.03 -21.76
C ALA A 125 -17.31 -14.75 -22.59
N TRP A 126 -17.37 -14.66 -23.92
CA TRP A 126 -16.39 -15.27 -24.83
C TRP A 126 -14.98 -14.66 -24.72
N MET A 127 -14.89 -13.40 -24.27
CA MET A 127 -13.61 -12.71 -24.09
C MET A 127 -12.72 -13.37 -23.03
N LYS A 128 -13.32 -14.08 -22.06
CA LYS A 128 -12.59 -14.85 -21.06
C LYS A 128 -11.88 -16.07 -21.66
N TYR A 129 -12.53 -16.72 -22.63
CA TYR A 129 -11.95 -17.87 -23.34
C TYR A 129 -10.89 -17.42 -24.35
N ALA A 130 -11.13 -16.30 -25.05
CA ALA A 130 -10.14 -15.71 -25.95
C ALA A 130 -8.84 -15.33 -25.19
N ALA A 131 -8.96 -14.68 -24.03
CA ALA A 131 -7.79 -14.35 -23.20
C ALA A 131 -7.02 -15.60 -22.75
N ALA A 132 -7.71 -16.67 -22.33
CA ALA A 132 -7.08 -17.92 -21.96
C ALA A 132 -6.32 -18.57 -23.14
N ALA A 133 -6.92 -18.59 -24.34
CA ALA A 133 -6.28 -19.14 -25.54
C ALA A 133 -5.02 -18.34 -25.95
N CYS A 134 -5.04 -17.01 -25.82
CA CYS A 134 -3.85 -16.20 -26.08
C CYS A 134 -2.71 -16.54 -25.11
N ILE A 135 -3.00 -16.72 -23.82
CA ILE A 135 -1.98 -17.06 -22.83
C ILE A 135 -1.38 -18.46 -23.11
N THR A 136 -2.20 -19.44 -23.47
CA THR A 136 -1.72 -20.81 -23.75
C THR A 136 -0.92 -20.88 -25.05
N THR A 137 -1.33 -20.17 -26.10
CA THR A 137 -0.58 -20.13 -27.38
C THR A 137 0.77 -19.46 -27.23
N VAL A 138 0.86 -18.33 -26.52
CA VAL A 138 2.14 -17.64 -26.27
C VAL A 138 3.08 -18.53 -25.47
N THR A 139 2.59 -19.11 -24.36
CA THR A 139 3.41 -19.98 -23.51
C THR A 139 3.87 -21.23 -24.26
N GLY A 140 2.98 -21.86 -25.03
CA GLY A 140 3.31 -23.03 -25.84
C GLY A 140 4.30 -22.73 -26.96
N SER A 141 4.19 -21.57 -27.62
CA SER A 141 5.11 -21.15 -28.68
C SER A 141 6.53 -20.95 -28.16
N VAL A 142 6.70 -20.32 -26.99
CA VAL A 142 8.01 -20.16 -26.34
C VAL A 142 8.68 -21.51 -26.05
N ILE A 143 7.92 -22.48 -25.53
CA ILE A 143 8.45 -23.82 -25.24
C ILE A 143 8.85 -24.55 -26.52
N PHE A 144 8.04 -24.47 -27.57
CA PHE A 144 8.29 -25.11 -28.86
C PHE A 144 9.56 -24.58 -29.54
N PHE A 145 9.72 -23.26 -29.63
CA PHE A 145 10.93 -22.64 -30.21
C PHE A 145 12.18 -22.94 -29.37
N SER A 146 12.06 -23.03 -28.04
CA SER A 146 13.17 -23.44 -27.17
C SER A 146 13.62 -24.87 -27.43
N GLN A 147 12.70 -25.78 -27.79
CA GLN A 147 13.03 -27.17 -28.09
C GLN A 147 13.68 -27.32 -29.47
N GLN A 148 13.27 -26.50 -30.45
CA GLN A 148 13.83 -26.51 -31.81
C GLN A 148 15.30 -26.08 -31.85
N ASN A 149 15.73 -25.15 -31.01
CA ASN A 149 17.12 -24.70 -30.95
C ASN A 149 18.07 -25.72 -30.28
N ASN A 150 17.56 -26.85 -29.78
CA ASN A 150 18.32 -27.88 -29.08
C ASN A 150 18.34 -29.22 -29.84
N THR A 151 18.30 -29.19 -31.18
CA THR A 151 18.41 -30.42 -31.99
C THR A 151 19.81 -31.03 -31.88
N LEU A 152 19.87 -32.37 -31.93
CA LEU A 152 21.11 -33.14 -31.85
C LEU A 152 22.08 -32.78 -32.99
N GLU A 153 21.54 -32.54 -34.20
CA GLU A 153 22.32 -32.13 -35.38
C GLU A 153 23.09 -30.83 -35.17
N SER A 154 22.48 -29.82 -34.52
CA SER A 154 23.17 -28.55 -34.22
C SER A 154 24.26 -28.71 -33.16
N LYS A 155 24.22 -29.77 -32.34
CA LYS A 155 25.27 -30.11 -31.39
C LYS A 155 26.40 -30.90 -32.05
N LEU A 156 26.07 -31.77 -33.01
CA LEU A 156 27.03 -32.56 -33.78
C LEU A 156 27.81 -31.71 -34.77
N SER A 157 27.19 -30.72 -35.41
CA SER A 157 27.86 -29.80 -36.36
C SER A 157 28.90 -28.88 -35.72
N LYS A 158 28.96 -28.82 -34.39
CA LYS A 158 29.96 -28.05 -33.63
C LYS A 158 31.22 -28.85 -33.32
N ILE A 159 31.24 -30.15 -33.63
CA ILE A 159 32.44 -30.99 -33.47
C ILE A 159 33.35 -30.73 -34.67
N PRO A 160 34.58 -30.24 -34.47
CA PRO A 160 35.46 -29.92 -35.57
C PRO A 160 36.02 -31.18 -36.24
N GLU A 161 36.22 -31.12 -37.55
CA GLU A 161 36.55 -32.29 -38.38
C GLU A 161 37.86 -32.99 -37.95
N ASN A 162 38.84 -32.22 -37.45
CA ASN A 162 40.11 -32.74 -36.94
C ASN A 162 39.93 -33.67 -35.73
N ASP A 163 38.96 -33.38 -34.85
CA ASP A 163 38.66 -34.21 -33.68
C ASP A 163 37.99 -35.52 -34.12
N ILE A 164 37.14 -35.47 -35.15
CA ILE A 164 36.52 -36.66 -35.76
C ILE A 164 37.60 -37.55 -36.37
N VAL A 165 38.53 -36.99 -37.15
CA VAL A 165 39.62 -37.73 -37.78
C VAL A 165 40.57 -38.31 -36.73
N THR A 166 40.91 -37.55 -35.70
CA THR A 166 41.78 -38.02 -34.61
C THR A 166 41.13 -39.16 -33.84
N TYR A 167 39.83 -39.07 -33.56
CA TYR A 167 39.07 -40.13 -32.93
C TYR A 167 39.03 -41.39 -33.79
N LEU A 168 38.72 -41.25 -35.08
CA LEU A 168 38.72 -42.38 -36.01
C LEU A 168 40.10 -43.03 -36.11
N GLN A 169 41.17 -42.23 -36.19
CA GLN A 169 42.54 -42.75 -36.29
C GLN A 169 43.02 -43.44 -35.00
N ALA A 170 42.60 -42.96 -33.83
CA ALA A 170 42.97 -43.54 -32.54
C ALA A 170 42.23 -44.85 -32.24
N TYR A 171 41.04 -45.04 -32.81
CA TYR A 171 40.14 -46.15 -32.47
C TYR A 171 39.73 -47.05 -33.65
N SER A 172 40.16 -46.79 -34.89
CA SER A 172 39.93 -47.70 -36.02
C SER A 172 40.84 -48.92 -35.91
N ASP A 173 40.27 -50.11 -35.70
CA ASP A 173 41.00 -51.37 -35.82
C ASP A 173 41.08 -51.80 -37.30
N THR A 174 42.05 -52.64 -37.64
CA THR A 174 42.30 -53.18 -38.98
C THR A 174 41.07 -53.89 -39.59
N GLY A 175 40.13 -54.32 -38.74
CA GLY A 175 38.85 -54.91 -39.14
C GLY A 175 37.77 -53.92 -39.57
N ASP A 176 37.89 -52.63 -39.21
CA ASP A 176 36.88 -51.60 -39.48
C ASP A 176 37.15 -50.84 -40.80
N PHE A 177 38.36 -50.95 -41.33
CA PHE A 177 38.79 -50.33 -42.58
C PHE A 177 37.90 -50.69 -43.79
N PRO A 178 37.45 -51.95 -43.98
CA PRO A 178 36.57 -52.32 -45.09
C PRO A 178 35.22 -51.57 -45.06
N VAL A 179 34.64 -51.36 -43.87
CA VAL A 179 33.33 -50.70 -43.69
C VAL A 179 33.44 -49.19 -43.90
N ILE A 180 34.56 -48.59 -43.48
CA ILE A 180 34.84 -47.17 -43.72
C ILE A 180 35.01 -46.91 -45.23
N VAL A 181 35.77 -47.77 -45.92
CA VAL A 181 36.00 -47.66 -47.37
C VAL A 181 34.70 -47.88 -48.16
N GLU A 182 33.88 -48.86 -47.80
CA GLU A 182 32.59 -49.09 -48.47
C GLU A 182 31.67 -47.86 -48.39
N ASN A 183 31.62 -47.18 -47.24
CA ASN A 183 30.80 -45.99 -47.06
C ASN A 183 31.39 -44.73 -47.71
N LEU A 184 32.73 -44.66 -47.88
CA LEU A 184 33.40 -43.62 -48.66
C LEU A 184 33.17 -43.82 -50.17
N GLU A 185 33.34 -45.04 -50.68
CA GLU A 185 33.07 -45.38 -52.09
C GLU A 185 31.63 -45.07 -52.47
N LYS A 186 30.67 -45.33 -51.59
CA LYS A 186 29.24 -44.99 -51.80
C LYS A 186 29.00 -43.49 -51.99
N ASN A 187 29.84 -42.63 -51.40
CA ASN A 187 29.79 -41.17 -51.60
C ASN A 187 30.63 -40.69 -52.79
N ILE A 188 31.72 -41.37 -53.12
CA ILE A 188 32.57 -41.04 -54.29
C ILE A 188 31.86 -41.43 -55.61
N VAL A 189 31.18 -42.58 -55.65
CA VAL A 189 30.40 -43.03 -56.82
C VAL A 189 29.25 -42.08 -57.16
N ALA A 190 28.74 -41.31 -56.19
CA ALA A 190 27.72 -40.30 -56.42
C ALA A 190 28.24 -39.01 -57.09
N THR A 191 29.56 -38.81 -57.21
CA THR A 191 30.13 -37.52 -57.65
C THR A 191 30.84 -37.57 -59.02
N GLU A 192 31.21 -38.74 -59.56
CA GLU A 192 31.97 -38.82 -60.83
C GLU A 192 31.23 -39.46 -62.04
N THR A 193 29.92 -39.73 -61.95
CA THR A 193 29.13 -40.15 -63.14
C THR A 193 28.62 -38.97 -63.98
N GLY A 194 29.32 -37.84 -63.95
CA GLY A 194 28.94 -36.58 -64.61
C GLY A 194 30.01 -35.96 -65.53
N ALA A 195 31.10 -36.66 -65.85
CA ALA A 195 32.06 -36.21 -66.87
C ALA A 195 31.81 -36.99 -68.17
N SER A 196 31.29 -36.28 -69.18
CA SER A 196 31.13 -36.79 -70.54
C SER A 196 32.47 -37.30 -71.08
N LEU A 197 32.63 -38.61 -71.28
CA LEU A 197 33.72 -39.14 -72.10
C LEU A 197 33.60 -38.51 -73.49
N SER A 198 34.69 -37.91 -73.97
CA SER A 198 34.70 -37.29 -75.29
C SER A 198 34.86 -38.35 -76.38
N ASP A 199 34.20 -38.18 -77.52
CA ASP A 199 34.25 -39.14 -78.64
C ASP A 199 35.70 -39.50 -79.05
N ARG A 200 36.64 -38.57 -78.86
CA ARG A 200 38.07 -38.74 -79.13
C ARG A 200 38.75 -39.77 -78.22
N GLU A 201 38.34 -39.88 -76.96
CA GLU A 201 38.88 -40.87 -76.01
C GLU A 201 38.36 -42.28 -76.32
N ILE A 202 37.13 -42.37 -76.86
CA ILE A 202 36.54 -43.63 -77.31
C ILE A 202 37.26 -44.13 -78.57
N GLU A 203 37.55 -43.25 -79.53
CA GLU A 203 38.31 -43.61 -80.74
C GLU A 203 39.73 -44.12 -80.40
N GLN A 204 40.41 -43.46 -79.47
CA GLN A 204 41.77 -43.86 -79.07
C GLN A 204 41.82 -45.23 -78.39
N TYR A 205 40.78 -45.60 -77.62
CA TYR A 205 40.67 -46.91 -76.99
C TYR A 205 40.34 -48.02 -78.01
N LEU A 206 39.54 -47.71 -79.03
CA LEU A 206 39.24 -48.64 -80.11
C LEU A 206 40.46 -48.91 -80.99
N GLU A 207 41.30 -47.90 -81.27
CA GLU A 207 42.57 -48.11 -81.99
C GLU A 207 43.60 -48.91 -81.18
N SER A 208 43.63 -48.78 -79.85
CA SER A 208 44.61 -49.53 -79.04
C SER A 208 44.27 -51.01 -78.84
N THR A 209 43.04 -51.43 -79.19
CA THR A 209 42.52 -52.78 -78.91
C THR A 209 42.31 -53.61 -80.18
N LEU A 210 42.65 -53.07 -81.36
CA LEU A 210 42.62 -53.77 -82.65
C LEU A 210 44.02 -54.02 -83.20
#